data_AF-A0A4Z1P8M9-F1
#
_entry.id   AF-A0A4Z1P8M9-F1
#
_cell.length_a   1.000
_cell.length_b   1.000
_cell.length_c   1.000
_cell.angle_alpha   90.00
_cell.angle_beta   90.00
_cell.angle_gamma   90.00
#
_symmetry.space_group_name_H-M   'P 1'
#
loop_
_entity.id
_entity.type
_entity.pdbx_description
1 polymer ?
#
loop_
_entity_poly.entity_id
_entity_poly.type
_entity_poly.pdbx_seq_one_letter_code
_entity_poly.pdbx_strand_id
1 'polypeptide(L)'
;MPPHFDPELINPSDVDNSAIYTSKTPPETIAGDVTEDQEQPDEIPSPLCAPWPGSTYMIRSTSPGTAGQVITLLEGRIVLAKPGSRGSSQWDCIEKNGWLGFRNPVSGKLLGHDEPGWLRCVVDQHRDWEYFCVRMKPDGGFVLLLRNGEKAESLCQVGVKVEKGKKAHEGKLAKIQRGDGIVWEFIKVYQTTSEEEYEEAQEMTAPIVVHPRLPMKSTSPAPIFGQPSPLFSSIANLGPSLNDLRIVSKKWQVIDNPLAKLASSVGTKAAWA
;
A
#
# COMPACT_ATOMS: atom_id res chain seq x y z
N MET A 1 41.00 62.57 6.64
CA MET A 1 42.15 62.84 5.76
C MET A 1 42.91 61.53 5.59
N PRO A 2 43.02 60.98 4.38
CA PRO A 2 43.73 59.73 4.14
C PRO A 2 45.22 60.00 3.87
N PRO A 3 46.07 58.96 3.90
CA PRO A 3 47.20 58.90 3.01
C PRO A 3 46.95 57.89 1.90
N HIS A 4 47.11 58.43 0.71
CA HIS A 4 47.21 57.86 -0.62
C HIS A 4 48.51 57.03 -0.74
N PHE A 5 48.41 55.80 -1.23
CA PHE A 5 49.54 55.04 -1.78
C PHE A 5 49.05 54.07 -2.87
N ASP A 6 49.48 54.37 -4.09
CA ASP A 6 49.80 53.47 -5.21
C ASP A 6 50.92 54.23 -5.97
N PRO A 7 51.98 53.58 -6.47
CA PRO A 7 51.92 52.54 -7.52
C PRO A 7 52.95 51.40 -7.28
N GLU A 8 52.96 50.26 -7.99
CA GLU A 8 53.50 50.09 -9.35
C GLU A 8 53.22 48.68 -9.92
N LEU A 9 53.17 48.69 -11.26
CA LEU A 9 52.94 47.60 -12.20
C LEU A 9 54.11 46.59 -12.25
N ILE A 10 53.81 45.29 -12.28
CA ILE A 10 54.65 44.29 -12.95
C ILE A 10 53.78 43.28 -13.71
N ASN A 11 53.94 43.30 -15.03
CA ASN A 11 53.67 42.26 -16.03
C ASN A 11 54.73 42.52 -17.13
N PRO A 12 55.19 41.57 -17.99
CA PRO A 12 54.80 40.17 -18.20
C PRO A 12 56.03 39.23 -18.46
N SER A 13 55.74 38.06 -19.06
CA SER A 13 56.59 37.13 -19.84
C SER A 13 57.54 36.18 -19.11
N ASP A 14 57.11 34.91 -19.00
CA ASP A 14 57.71 33.74 -19.68
C ASP A 14 57.37 32.48 -18.90
N VAL A 15 56.58 31.55 -19.47
CA VAL A 15 56.84 30.09 -19.44
C VAL A 15 55.94 29.43 -20.50
N ASP A 16 56.57 29.18 -21.63
CA ASP A 16 56.58 27.97 -22.46
C ASP A 16 55.29 27.16 -22.72
N ASN A 17 54.96 27.08 -24.01
CA ASN A 17 53.88 26.32 -24.61
C ASN A 17 54.50 25.18 -25.43
N SER A 18 54.38 23.92 -25.00
CA SER A 18 54.72 22.77 -25.84
C SER A 18 53.65 21.69 -25.78
N ALA A 19 53.05 21.46 -26.95
CA ALA A 19 52.02 20.49 -27.23
C ALA A 19 52.62 19.08 -27.31
N ILE A 20 52.03 18.11 -26.62
CA ILE A 20 52.14 16.69 -26.99
C ILE A 20 50.75 16.05 -26.94
N TYR A 21 50.24 15.78 -28.13
CA TYR A 21 49.09 14.94 -28.41
C TYR A 21 49.48 13.47 -28.13
N THR A 22 48.84 12.81 -27.17
CA THR A 22 48.85 11.35 -27.09
C THR A 22 47.44 10.84 -26.85
N SER A 23 46.86 10.27 -27.91
CA SER A 23 45.65 9.48 -27.88
C SER A 23 45.83 8.32 -26.88
N LYS A 24 45.07 8.32 -25.79
CA LYS A 24 44.97 7.17 -24.88
C LYS A 24 43.68 6.42 -25.18
N THR A 25 43.82 5.26 -25.80
CA THR A 25 42.80 4.21 -25.86
C THR A 25 42.38 3.84 -24.43
N PRO A 26 41.07 3.71 -24.12
CA PRO A 26 40.66 3.16 -22.84
C PRO A 26 40.97 1.65 -22.81
N PRO A 27 41.59 1.11 -21.75
CA PRO A 27 41.59 -0.33 -21.52
C PRO A 27 40.19 -0.74 -21.05
N GLU A 28 39.54 -1.61 -21.82
CA GLU A 28 38.39 -2.38 -21.35
C GLU A 28 38.84 -3.57 -20.49
N THR A 29 37.99 -3.93 -19.53
CA THR A 29 37.92 -5.21 -18.80
C THR A 29 38.74 -5.31 -17.51
N ILE A 30 38.03 -5.21 -16.39
CA ILE A 30 38.25 -6.06 -15.21
C ILE A 30 36.89 -6.65 -14.83
N ALA A 31 36.78 -7.97 -14.88
CA ALA A 31 35.68 -8.71 -14.29
C ALA A 31 35.72 -8.51 -12.77
N GLY A 32 34.73 -7.80 -12.26
CA GLY A 32 34.52 -7.61 -10.83
C GLY A 32 34.00 -8.91 -10.21
N ASP A 33 34.91 -9.52 -9.47
CA ASP A 33 34.78 -10.55 -8.46
C ASP A 33 33.38 -10.66 -7.81
N VAL A 34 32.91 -11.91 -7.72
CA VAL A 34 31.67 -12.29 -7.04
C VAL A 34 31.96 -12.30 -5.54
N THR A 35 31.83 -11.16 -4.89
CA THR A 35 31.49 -11.12 -3.47
C THR A 35 29.98 -11.15 -3.34
N GLU A 36 29.46 -12.33 -2.98
CA GLU A 36 28.13 -12.52 -2.40
C GLU A 36 28.04 -11.76 -1.07
N ASP A 37 28.00 -10.43 -1.13
CA ASP A 37 27.41 -9.67 -0.04
C ASP A 37 25.90 -9.75 -0.25
N GLN A 38 25.22 -10.40 0.70
CA GLN A 38 23.77 -10.42 0.79
C GLN A 38 23.26 -8.97 0.81
N GLU A 39 22.94 -8.44 -0.36
CA GLU A 39 22.00 -7.36 -0.53
C GLU A 39 20.66 -7.89 -0.02
N GLN A 40 20.44 -7.68 1.29
CA GLN A 40 19.13 -7.63 1.88
C GLN A 40 18.26 -6.84 0.91
N PRO A 41 17.16 -7.40 0.36
CA PRO A 41 16.35 -6.68 -0.59
C PRO A 41 15.94 -5.38 0.09
N ASP A 42 16.45 -4.25 -0.42
CA ASP A 42 15.90 -2.96 -0.11
C ASP A 42 14.40 -3.11 -0.33
N GLU A 43 13.63 -3.10 0.77
CA GLU A 43 12.19 -3.00 0.71
C GLU A 43 11.93 -1.78 -0.16
N ILE A 44 11.61 -1.99 -1.44
CA ILE A 44 11.34 -0.93 -2.39
C ILE A 44 10.33 -0.03 -1.68
N PRO A 45 10.71 1.21 -1.29
CA PRO A 45 9.78 2.10 -0.65
C PRO A 45 8.63 2.23 -1.63
N SER A 46 7.49 1.65 -1.28
CA SER A 46 6.34 1.60 -2.18
C SER A 46 6.08 3.04 -2.61
N PRO A 47 6.06 3.31 -3.92
CA PRO A 47 6.21 4.65 -4.45
C PRO A 47 5.09 5.52 -3.92
N LEU A 48 5.42 6.81 -3.76
CA LEU A 48 4.63 8.00 -3.41
C LEU A 48 3.28 8.10 -4.17
N CYS A 49 2.45 7.07 -4.12
CA CYS A 49 1.22 6.94 -4.87
C CYS A 49 0.04 7.21 -3.93
N ALA A 50 -0.94 7.97 -4.42
CA ALA A 50 -2.15 8.25 -3.66
C ALA A 50 -2.84 6.93 -3.27
N PRO A 51 -3.47 6.86 -2.09
CA PRO A 51 -4.16 5.65 -1.67
C PRO A 51 -5.32 5.35 -2.63
N TRP A 52 -5.42 4.08 -3.02
CA TRP A 52 -6.48 3.60 -3.91
C TRP A 52 -7.57 2.89 -3.12
N PRO A 53 -8.86 3.13 -3.45
CA PRO A 53 -9.97 2.40 -2.87
C PRO A 53 -9.81 0.88 -3.02
N GLY A 54 -10.22 0.12 -2.01
CA GLY A 54 -10.11 -1.33 -1.95
C GLY A 54 -8.77 -1.87 -1.44
N SER A 55 -7.81 -0.99 -1.13
CA SER A 55 -6.55 -1.37 -0.48
C SER A 55 -6.52 -0.94 0.99
N THR A 56 -5.73 -1.64 1.81
CA THR A 56 -5.53 -1.31 3.23
C THR A 56 -4.16 -0.63 3.41
N TYR A 57 -4.11 0.40 4.25
CA TYR A 57 -2.91 1.20 4.45
C TYR A 57 -2.60 1.44 5.93
N MET A 58 -1.33 1.64 6.24
CA MET A 58 -0.90 2.44 7.38
C MET A 58 -0.68 3.89 6.92
N ILE A 59 -1.18 4.85 7.68
CA ILE A 59 -1.06 6.29 7.38
C ILE A 59 0.03 6.87 8.28
N ARG A 60 1.24 7.01 7.76
CA ARG A 60 2.47 7.37 8.50
C ARG A 60 2.78 8.86 8.38
N SER A 61 3.08 9.51 9.49
CA SER A 61 3.56 10.89 9.52
C SER A 61 5.02 10.95 9.07
N THR A 62 5.33 11.94 8.23
CA THR A 62 6.70 12.30 7.83
C THR A 62 7.14 13.63 8.44
N SER A 63 6.25 14.32 9.17
CA SER A 63 6.56 15.61 9.79
C SER A 63 7.56 15.48 10.96
N PRO A 64 8.50 16.44 11.11
CA PRO A 64 9.43 16.47 12.24
C PRO A 64 8.71 16.36 13.60
N GLY A 65 9.28 15.58 14.51
CA GLY A 65 8.71 15.34 15.86
C GLY A 65 7.64 14.24 15.92
N THR A 66 7.02 13.87 14.79
CA THR A 66 6.09 12.72 14.71
C THR A 66 6.48 11.72 13.63
N ALA A 67 7.65 11.90 13.01
CA ALA A 67 8.15 11.06 11.93
C ALA A 67 8.11 9.57 12.31
N GLY A 68 7.58 8.75 11.42
CA GLY A 68 7.45 7.32 11.61
C GLY A 68 6.22 6.87 12.39
N GLN A 69 5.52 7.78 13.08
CA GLN A 69 4.28 7.44 13.80
C GLN A 69 3.11 7.30 12.82
N VAL A 70 2.17 6.41 13.14
CA VAL A 70 0.99 6.10 12.30
C VAL A 70 -0.30 6.47 13.02
N ILE A 71 -1.31 6.88 12.24
CA ILE A 71 -2.67 7.06 12.76
C ILE A 71 -3.17 5.72 13.29
N THR A 72 -3.51 5.68 14.57
CA THR A 72 -3.87 4.45 15.29
C THR A 72 -5.16 4.65 16.07
N LEU A 73 -6.07 3.69 15.97
CA LEU A 73 -7.20 3.56 16.88
C LEU A 73 -6.74 2.82 18.15
N LEU A 74 -6.64 3.55 19.25
CA LEU A 74 -6.26 3.01 20.56
C LEU A 74 -7.34 3.38 21.58
N GLU A 75 -7.99 2.37 22.15
CA GLU A 75 -9.03 2.54 23.19
C GLU A 75 -10.13 3.55 22.81
N GLY A 76 -10.60 3.49 21.56
CA GLY A 76 -11.65 4.39 21.05
C GLY A 76 -11.16 5.82 20.75
N ARG A 77 -9.84 6.06 20.77
CA ARG A 77 -9.22 7.36 20.45
C ARG A 77 -8.31 7.25 19.24
N ILE A 78 -8.26 8.33 18.47
CA ILE A 78 -7.34 8.48 17.35
C ILE A 78 -6.07 9.17 17.85
N VAL A 79 -4.94 8.48 17.72
CA VAL A 79 -3.62 8.92 18.19
C VAL A 79 -2.57 8.70 17.12
N LEU A 80 -1.44 9.42 17.22
CA LEU A 80 -0.20 9.04 16.55
C LEU A 80 0.57 8.10 17.47
N ALA A 81 0.90 6.91 16.98
CA ALA A 81 1.64 5.91 17.75
C ALA A 81 2.70 5.24 16.88
N LYS A 82 3.68 4.59 17.50
CA LYS A 82 4.66 3.80 16.75
C LYS A 82 3.94 2.62 16.06
N PRO A 83 4.35 2.22 14.85
CA PRO A 83 3.88 0.99 14.23
C PRO A 83 4.07 -0.21 15.18
N GLY A 84 3.12 -1.15 15.19
CA GLY A 84 3.16 -2.32 16.09
C GLY A 84 2.87 -2.03 17.56
N SER A 85 2.58 -0.78 17.93
CA SER A 85 2.06 -0.47 19.26
C SER A 85 0.65 -1.03 19.46
N ARG A 86 0.18 -1.03 20.71
CA ARG A 86 -1.20 -1.43 21.03
C ARG A 86 -2.19 -0.58 20.23
N GLY A 87 -3.24 -1.22 19.73
CA GLY A 87 -4.29 -0.59 18.92
C GLY A 87 -4.31 -1.13 17.50
N SER A 88 -5.10 -0.49 16.65
CA SER A 88 -5.23 -0.85 15.23
C SER A 88 -4.83 0.32 14.36
N SER A 89 -3.74 0.16 13.60
CA SER A 89 -3.15 1.18 12.73
C SER A 89 -3.39 0.94 11.24
N GLN A 90 -4.15 -0.12 10.91
CA GLN A 90 -4.55 -0.43 9.54
C GLN A 90 -5.88 0.25 9.21
N TRP A 91 -5.99 0.73 7.99
CA TRP A 91 -7.14 1.47 7.50
C TRP A 91 -7.50 1.00 6.10
N ASP A 92 -8.68 0.40 5.94
CA ASP A 92 -9.26 0.10 4.64
C ASP A 92 -9.60 1.43 3.95
N CYS A 93 -9.00 1.68 2.79
CA CYS A 93 -9.38 2.78 1.93
C CYS A 93 -10.66 2.39 1.18
N ILE A 94 -11.74 3.13 1.40
CA ILE A 94 -13.02 2.97 0.71
C ILE A 94 -13.36 4.25 -0.06
N GLU A 95 -14.27 4.16 -1.01
CA GLU A 95 -14.76 5.32 -1.75
C GLU A 95 -16.28 5.40 -1.73
N LYS A 96 -16.79 6.62 -1.63
CA LYS A 96 -18.20 6.94 -1.88
C LYS A 96 -18.30 8.28 -2.58
N ASN A 97 -18.92 8.29 -3.75
CA ASN A 97 -19.18 9.51 -4.53
C ASN A 97 -17.91 10.34 -4.82
N GLY A 98 -16.78 9.70 -5.13
CA GLY A 98 -15.51 10.39 -5.37
C GLY A 98 -14.72 10.79 -4.12
N TRP A 99 -15.25 10.55 -2.92
CA TRP A 99 -14.58 10.84 -1.65
C TRP A 99 -13.99 9.58 -1.06
N LEU A 100 -12.76 9.68 -0.56
CA LEU A 100 -12.12 8.60 0.18
C LEU A 100 -12.65 8.53 1.62
N GLY A 101 -12.63 7.34 2.18
CA GLY A 101 -12.89 7.06 3.59
C GLY A 101 -11.88 6.04 4.09
N PHE A 102 -11.54 6.12 5.38
CA PHE A 102 -10.58 5.23 6.01
C PHE A 102 -11.27 4.45 7.11
N ARG A 103 -11.64 3.19 6.84
CA ARG A 103 -12.33 2.33 7.80
C ARG A 103 -11.32 1.51 8.58
N ASN A 104 -11.43 1.51 9.89
CA ASN A 104 -10.63 0.63 10.73
C ASN A 104 -11.20 -0.80 10.66
N PRO A 105 -10.43 -1.82 10.24
CA PRO A 105 -10.94 -3.17 10.05
C PRO A 105 -11.33 -3.86 11.38
N VAL A 106 -10.71 -3.48 12.50
CA VAL A 106 -11.00 -4.07 13.82
C VAL A 106 -12.34 -3.58 14.39
N SER A 107 -12.62 -2.28 14.29
CA SER A 107 -13.88 -1.71 14.80
C SER A 107 -15.01 -1.66 13.76
N GLY A 108 -14.68 -1.77 12.48
CA GLY A 108 -15.60 -1.54 11.36
C GLY A 108 -16.04 -0.08 11.20
N LYS A 109 -15.48 0.85 11.97
CA LYS A 109 -15.85 2.27 11.98
C LYS A 109 -14.92 3.12 11.12
N LEU A 110 -15.43 4.24 10.63
CA LEU A 110 -14.72 5.17 9.75
C LEU A 110 -14.02 6.24 10.56
N LEU A 111 -12.80 6.56 10.14
CA LEU A 111 -12.09 7.76 10.54
C LEU A 111 -12.89 8.98 10.06
N GLY A 112 -13.00 9.99 10.92
CA GLY A 112 -13.66 11.25 10.62
C GLY A 112 -13.29 12.29 11.66
N HIS A 113 -14.10 13.34 11.79
CA HIS A 113 -13.91 14.36 12.83
C HIS A 113 -15.24 14.70 13.53
N ASP A 114 -15.17 15.36 14.69
CA ASP A 114 -16.34 15.93 15.37
C ASP A 114 -16.49 17.45 15.12
N GLU A 115 -17.51 18.09 15.72
CA GLU A 115 -17.73 19.54 15.58
C GLU A 115 -16.52 20.38 16.03
N PRO A 116 -15.90 20.14 17.21
CA PRO A 116 -14.65 20.79 17.60
C PRO A 116 -13.48 20.54 16.62
N GLY A 117 -13.61 19.53 15.77
CA GLY A 117 -12.66 19.17 14.74
C GLY A 117 -11.67 18.10 15.15
N TRP A 118 -11.85 17.41 16.29
CA TRP A 118 -10.98 16.33 16.71
C TRP A 118 -11.22 15.09 15.87
N LEU A 119 -10.16 14.38 15.51
CA LEU A 119 -10.29 13.14 14.77
C LEU A 119 -10.91 12.04 15.66
N ARG A 120 -11.84 11.29 15.07
CA ARG A 120 -12.63 10.23 15.73
C ARG A 120 -12.78 9.02 14.81
N CYS A 121 -13.16 7.89 15.39
CA CYS A 121 -13.54 6.70 14.63
C CYS A 121 -14.72 6.03 15.34
N VAL A 122 -15.94 6.41 14.95
CA VAL A 122 -17.17 6.09 15.72
C VAL A 122 -18.36 5.70 14.84
N VAL A 123 -18.45 6.19 13.61
CA VAL A 123 -19.58 5.91 12.70
C VAL A 123 -19.25 4.79 11.73
N ASP A 124 -20.26 4.08 11.26
CA ASP A 124 -20.15 3.06 10.20
C ASP A 124 -20.55 3.61 8.82
N GLN A 125 -21.15 4.79 8.77
CA GLN A 125 -21.60 5.41 7.54
C GLN A 125 -20.61 6.46 7.06
N HIS A 126 -20.26 6.38 5.78
CA HIS A 126 -19.42 7.36 5.11
C HIS A 126 -20.25 8.60 4.77
N ARG A 127 -20.10 9.65 5.57
CA ARG A 127 -20.80 10.93 5.48
C ARG A 127 -19.79 12.08 5.46
N ASP A 128 -20.30 13.30 5.53
CA ASP A 128 -19.52 14.52 5.33
C ASP A 128 -18.29 14.65 6.24
N TRP A 129 -18.32 14.13 7.47
CA TRP A 129 -17.19 14.22 8.41
C TRP A 129 -16.14 13.14 8.19
N GLU A 130 -16.47 12.11 7.41
CA GLU A 130 -15.62 10.97 7.05
C GLU A 130 -15.13 11.08 5.59
N TYR A 131 -15.44 12.17 4.89
CA TYR A 131 -14.98 12.43 3.53
C TYR A 131 -13.57 13.01 3.53
N PHE A 132 -12.65 12.26 2.91
CA PHE A 132 -11.27 12.64 2.73
C PHE A 132 -10.92 12.86 1.26
N CYS A 133 -10.01 13.81 1.05
CA CYS A 133 -9.26 14.00 -0.16
C CYS A 133 -7.77 13.90 0.18
N VAL A 134 -7.00 13.23 -0.66
CA VAL A 134 -5.54 13.12 -0.50
C VAL A 134 -4.89 13.88 -1.64
N ARG A 135 -3.97 14.79 -1.32
CA ARG A 135 -3.22 15.56 -2.33
C ARG A 135 -1.74 15.39 -2.12
N MET A 136 -1.02 15.07 -3.19
CA MET A 136 0.43 15.05 -3.19
C MET A 136 0.97 16.47 -3.01
N LYS A 137 2.06 16.62 -2.25
CA LYS A 137 2.79 17.89 -2.21
C LYS A 137 3.95 17.89 -3.23
N PRO A 138 4.35 19.07 -3.76
CA PRO A 138 5.50 19.18 -4.66
C PRO A 138 6.83 18.72 -4.04
N ASP A 139 6.97 18.87 -2.71
CA ASP A 139 8.14 18.43 -1.94
C ASP A 139 8.06 16.95 -1.49
N GLY A 140 7.04 16.22 -1.95
CA GLY A 140 6.83 14.82 -1.63
C GLY A 140 5.84 14.59 -0.48
N GLY A 141 5.39 13.34 -0.37
CA GLY A 141 4.33 12.95 0.55
C GLY A 141 2.97 13.57 0.22
N PHE A 142 2.06 13.48 1.18
CA PHE A 142 0.66 13.81 0.98
C PHE A 142 0.11 14.70 2.10
N VAL A 143 -0.82 15.57 1.76
CA VAL A 143 -1.72 16.19 2.74
C VAL A 143 -3.04 15.44 2.76
N LEU A 144 -3.50 15.13 3.96
CA LEU A 144 -4.80 14.52 4.20
C LEU A 144 -5.80 15.64 4.49
N LEU A 145 -6.80 15.80 3.62
CA LEU A 145 -7.78 16.88 3.66
C LEU A 145 -9.16 16.32 4.03
N LEU A 146 -9.85 16.97 4.97
CA LEU A 146 -11.24 16.65 5.32
C LEU A 146 -12.18 17.77 4.92
N ARG A 147 -13.42 17.42 4.60
CA ARG A 147 -14.49 18.41 4.39
C ARG A 147 -14.78 19.14 5.69
N ASN A 148 -14.85 20.46 5.63
CA ASN A 148 -15.26 21.26 6.79
C ASN A 148 -16.78 21.43 6.78
N GLY A 149 -17.45 20.85 7.79
CA GLY A 149 -18.92 20.79 7.86
C GLY A 149 -19.67 22.13 7.73
N GLU A 150 -19.06 23.26 8.11
CA GLU A 150 -19.71 24.59 8.02
C GLU A 150 -19.78 25.15 6.59
N LYS A 151 -18.83 24.77 5.74
CA LYS A 151 -18.76 25.21 4.34
C LYS A 151 -18.33 24.02 3.52
N ALA A 152 -19.32 23.38 2.90
CA ALA A 152 -19.23 22.20 2.06
C ALA A 152 -18.05 22.17 1.06
N GLU A 153 -17.54 23.33 0.66
CA GLU A 153 -16.44 23.48 -0.31
C GLU A 153 -15.07 23.72 0.33
N SER A 154 -15.01 23.99 1.63
CA SER A 154 -13.74 24.22 2.32
C SER A 154 -13.15 22.90 2.84
N LEU A 155 -11.87 22.70 2.53
CA LEU A 155 -11.08 21.57 2.99
C LEU A 155 -10.12 22.02 4.09
N CYS A 156 -10.01 21.22 5.14
CA CYS A 156 -9.04 21.43 6.23
C CYS A 156 -8.01 20.30 6.20
N GLN A 157 -6.74 20.61 6.53
CA GLN A 157 -5.72 19.58 6.66
C GLN A 157 -5.86 18.85 8.00
N VAL A 158 -5.44 17.59 8.06
CA VAL A 158 -5.22 16.90 9.33
C VAL A 158 -3.88 17.36 9.92
N GLY A 159 -3.90 17.79 11.18
CA GLY A 159 -2.72 18.21 11.92
C GLY A 159 -2.84 17.89 13.41
N VAL A 160 -1.93 18.44 14.20
CA VAL A 160 -1.98 18.36 15.67
C VAL A 160 -2.51 19.67 16.23
N LYS A 161 -3.54 19.59 17.08
CA LYS A 161 -4.10 20.73 17.82
C LYS A 161 -3.92 20.50 19.32
N VAL A 162 -3.44 21.53 20.01
CA VAL A 162 -3.32 21.55 21.47
C VAL A 162 -4.53 22.27 22.04
N GLU A 163 -5.19 21.65 23.01
CA GLU A 163 -6.34 22.26 23.68
C GLU A 163 -5.88 23.44 24.56
N LYS A 164 -6.72 24.46 24.70
CA LYS A 164 -6.39 25.64 25.51
C LYS A 164 -6.08 25.21 26.95
N GLY A 165 -4.92 25.61 27.45
CA GLY A 165 -4.46 25.26 28.81
C GLY A 165 -3.73 23.92 28.92
N LYS A 166 -3.55 23.18 27.81
CA LYS A 166 -2.74 21.95 27.79
C LYS A 166 -1.32 22.21 27.29
N LYS A 167 -0.41 21.31 27.65
CA LYS A 167 0.98 21.35 27.19
C LYS A 167 1.10 20.87 25.74
N ALA A 168 2.14 21.31 25.03
CA ALA A 168 2.34 20.99 23.62
C ALA A 168 2.36 19.47 23.31
N HIS A 169 2.91 18.66 24.22
CA HIS A 169 2.97 17.20 24.07
C HIS A 169 1.61 16.50 24.24
N GLU A 170 0.57 17.22 24.70
CA GLU A 170 -0.80 16.71 24.81
C GLU A 170 -1.64 17.00 23.56
N GLY A 171 -0.98 17.40 22.46
CA GLY A 171 -1.62 17.62 21.18
C GLY A 171 -2.38 16.38 20.69
N LYS A 172 -3.54 16.61 20.08
CA LYS A 172 -4.38 15.56 19.49
C LYS A 172 -4.57 15.81 18.01
N LEU A 173 -4.79 14.73 17.26
CA LEU A 173 -5.11 14.83 15.85
C LEU A 173 -6.45 15.56 15.65
N ALA A 174 -6.44 16.55 14.77
CA ALA A 174 -7.60 17.39 14.48
C ALA A 174 -7.55 17.94 13.05
N LYS A 175 -8.67 18.42 12.56
CA LYS A 175 -8.69 19.34 11.42
C LYS A 175 -8.05 20.67 11.85
N ILE A 176 -7.18 21.21 11.01
CA ILE A 176 -6.58 22.53 11.19
C ILE A 176 -7.00 23.46 10.04
N GLN A 177 -7.43 24.67 10.41
CA GLN A 177 -7.87 25.69 9.43
C GLN A 177 -6.71 26.60 8.97
N ARG A 178 -5.67 26.73 9.79
CA ARG A 178 -4.50 27.58 9.51
C ARG A 178 -3.24 26.84 9.92
N GLY A 179 -2.17 27.08 9.16
CA GLY A 179 -0.89 26.40 9.30
C GLY A 179 -0.77 25.16 8.41
N ASP A 180 0.41 24.56 8.46
CA ASP A 180 0.70 23.35 7.71
C ASP A 180 0.20 22.12 8.46
N GLY A 181 -0.50 21.25 7.73
CA GLY A 181 -0.90 19.95 8.25
C GLY A 181 0.30 19.04 8.43
N ILE A 182 0.01 17.85 8.95
CA ILE A 182 0.98 16.77 8.89
C ILE A 182 1.12 16.34 7.43
N VAL A 183 2.36 16.07 7.02
CA VAL A 183 2.66 15.39 5.75
C VAL A 183 2.64 13.90 6.01
N TRP A 184 1.95 13.17 5.14
CA TRP A 184 1.63 11.76 5.29
C TRP A 184 2.28 10.93 4.19
N GLU A 185 2.49 9.67 4.51
CA GLU A 185 2.83 8.60 3.61
C GLU A 185 1.83 7.46 3.79
N PHE A 186 1.43 6.83 2.69
CA PHE A 186 0.48 5.72 2.68
C PHE A 186 1.23 4.43 2.39
N ILE A 187 1.45 3.62 3.42
CA ILE A 187 2.14 2.34 3.30
C ILE A 187 1.08 1.26 3.07
N LYS A 188 1.06 0.69 1.86
CA LYS A 188 0.11 -0.37 1.53
C LYS A 188 0.45 -1.64 2.34
N VAL A 189 -0.56 -2.19 3.00
CA VAL A 189 -0.45 -3.45 3.74
C VAL A 189 -0.93 -4.57 2.83
N TYR A 190 -0.04 -5.51 2.55
CA TYR A 190 -0.40 -6.75 1.86
C TYR A 190 -0.70 -7.80 2.92
N GLN A 191 -1.89 -8.37 2.88
CA GLN A 191 -2.16 -9.58 3.64
C GLN A 191 -1.48 -10.72 2.89
N THR A 192 -0.47 -11.32 3.50
CA THR A 192 0.00 -12.65 3.10
C THR A 192 -1.12 -13.62 3.43
N THR A 193 -1.81 -14.11 2.40
CA THR A 193 -2.60 -15.33 2.49
C THR A 193 -1.70 -16.41 3.08
N SER A 194 -2.11 -17.00 4.20
CA SER A 194 -1.34 -18.08 4.84
C SER A 194 -1.10 -19.21 3.84
N GLU A 195 0.03 -19.91 3.96
CA GLU A 195 0.42 -21.03 3.08
C GLU A 195 -0.69 -22.08 2.93
N GLU A 196 -1.62 -22.20 3.89
CA GLU A 196 -2.81 -23.07 3.82
C GLU A 196 -3.77 -22.75 2.65
N GLU A 197 -3.94 -21.48 2.24
CA GLU A 197 -4.75 -21.12 1.06
C GLU A 197 -4.00 -21.42 -0.26
N TYR A 198 -2.67 -21.46 -0.21
CA TYR A 198 -1.83 -21.81 -1.35
C TYR A 198 -1.87 -23.31 -1.67
N GLU A 199 -1.95 -24.17 -0.66
CA GLU A 199 -2.12 -25.62 -0.84
C GLU A 199 -3.52 -25.96 -1.38
N GLU A 200 -4.58 -25.30 -0.89
CA GLU A 200 -5.95 -25.51 -1.41
C GLU A 200 -6.08 -25.06 -2.88
N ALA A 201 -5.38 -23.98 -3.27
CA ALA A 201 -5.31 -23.53 -4.66
C ALA A 201 -4.47 -24.46 -5.57
N GLN A 202 -3.43 -25.12 -5.03
CA GLN A 202 -2.66 -26.14 -5.77
C GLN A 202 -3.46 -27.43 -5.93
N GLU A 203 -4.25 -27.84 -4.94
CA GLU A 203 -5.11 -29.03 -5.06
C GLU A 203 -6.26 -28.82 -6.05
N MET A 204 -6.83 -27.60 -6.12
CA MET A 204 -7.85 -27.24 -7.12
C MET A 204 -7.33 -27.14 -8.56
N THR A 205 -6.02 -27.06 -8.77
CA THR A 205 -5.38 -27.01 -10.10
C THR A 205 -4.68 -28.32 -10.49
N ALA A 206 -4.68 -29.33 -9.61
CA ALA A 206 -4.11 -30.64 -9.91
C ALA A 206 -4.91 -31.33 -11.04
N PRO A 207 -4.25 -31.81 -12.11
CA PRO A 207 -4.94 -32.55 -13.16
C PRO A 207 -5.54 -33.83 -12.57
N ILE A 208 -6.83 -34.07 -12.85
CA ILE A 208 -7.51 -35.30 -12.47
C ILE A 208 -6.74 -36.48 -13.09
N VAL A 209 -5.99 -37.21 -12.27
CA VAL A 209 -5.37 -38.47 -12.67
C VAL A 209 -6.50 -39.48 -12.82
N VAL A 210 -6.98 -39.63 -14.05
CA VAL A 210 -7.93 -40.68 -14.40
C VAL A 210 -7.17 -42.00 -14.33
N HIS A 211 -7.25 -42.67 -13.18
CA HIS A 211 -6.72 -44.02 -13.06
C HIS A 211 -7.47 -44.92 -14.06
N PRO A 212 -6.76 -45.67 -14.92
CA PRO A 212 -7.41 -46.61 -15.83
C PRO A 212 -8.13 -47.66 -14.99
N ARG A 213 -9.46 -47.73 -15.16
CA ARG A 213 -10.29 -48.80 -14.61
C ARG A 213 -9.69 -50.13 -15.06
N LEU A 214 -9.18 -50.91 -14.11
CA LEU A 214 -8.84 -52.29 -14.36
C LEU A 214 -10.12 -53.04 -14.79
N PRO A 215 -10.04 -53.90 -15.83
CA PRO A 215 -11.19 -54.64 -16.30
C PRO A 215 -11.68 -55.58 -15.19
N MET A 216 -12.93 -55.41 -14.77
CA MET A 216 -13.58 -56.33 -13.86
C MET A 216 -13.70 -57.71 -14.52
N LYS A 217 -13.04 -58.71 -13.93
CA LYS A 217 -13.25 -60.13 -14.26
C LYS A 217 -14.69 -60.48 -13.90
N SER A 218 -15.52 -60.60 -14.93
CA SER A 218 -16.82 -61.25 -14.90
C SER A 218 -16.66 -62.68 -14.37
N THR A 219 -17.10 -62.93 -13.14
CA THR A 219 -17.38 -64.28 -12.65
C THR A 219 -18.87 -64.37 -12.38
N SER A 220 -19.54 -65.17 -13.21
CA SER A 220 -20.96 -65.51 -13.08
C SER A 220 -21.19 -66.43 -11.88
N PRO A 221 -22.24 -66.24 -11.05
CA PRO A 221 -22.69 -67.24 -10.11
C PRO A 221 -23.93 -68.00 -10.65
N ALA A 222 -23.94 -69.31 -10.44
CA ALA A 222 -25.13 -70.16 -10.61
C ALA A 222 -26.15 -69.94 -9.47
N PRO A 223 -27.45 -70.22 -9.70
CA PRO A 223 -28.50 -69.92 -8.73
C PRO A 223 -28.69 -71.09 -7.74
N ILE A 224 -28.85 -70.77 -6.45
CA ILE A 224 -29.46 -71.70 -5.49
C ILE A 224 -30.55 -70.97 -4.71
N PHE A 225 -31.73 -71.59 -4.75
CA PHE A 225 -32.98 -71.27 -4.08
C PHE A 225 -32.89 -71.48 -2.55
N GLY A 226 -33.56 -70.64 -1.76
CA GLY A 226 -34.19 -71.09 -0.50
C GLY A 226 -34.06 -70.20 0.76
N GLN A 227 -35.02 -69.27 0.94
CA GLN A 227 -35.80 -69.02 2.18
C GLN A 227 -35.14 -68.40 3.45
N PRO A 228 -35.95 -67.87 4.42
CA PRO A 228 -35.79 -66.51 4.99
C PRO A 228 -35.21 -66.38 6.42
N SER A 229 -35.00 -65.11 6.79
CA SER A 229 -34.54 -64.37 8.00
C SER A 229 -35.07 -64.85 9.38
N PRO A 230 -34.75 -64.25 10.57
CA PRO A 230 -34.07 -62.96 10.85
C PRO A 230 -33.16 -62.87 12.12
N LEU A 231 -32.63 -61.65 12.37
CA LEU A 231 -32.46 -60.93 13.66
C LEU A 231 -31.05 -60.56 14.19
N PHE A 232 -30.93 -59.25 14.51
CA PHE A 232 -30.07 -58.51 15.48
C PHE A 232 -28.53 -58.65 15.32
N SER A 233 -27.65 -57.63 15.44
CA SER A 233 -27.63 -56.41 16.24
C SER A 233 -26.49 -55.45 15.79
N SER A 234 -26.70 -54.14 15.99
CA SER A 234 -25.80 -53.23 16.74
C SER A 234 -24.79 -52.29 16.05
N ILE A 235 -25.09 -50.98 16.19
CA ILE A 235 -24.27 -49.81 16.62
C ILE A 235 -22.94 -49.50 15.88
N ALA A 236 -22.85 -48.30 15.27
CA ALA A 236 -21.91 -47.22 15.66
C ALA A 236 -22.07 -45.93 14.82
N ASN A 237 -21.85 -44.79 15.49
CA ASN A 237 -21.86 -43.40 15.03
C ASN A 237 -20.79 -43.07 13.96
N LEU A 238 -21.00 -41.97 13.20
CA LEU A 238 -20.17 -40.74 13.20
C LEU A 238 -20.50 -39.82 11.99
N GLY A 239 -20.62 -38.50 12.26
CA GLY A 239 -20.33 -37.42 11.29
C GLY A 239 -21.47 -36.45 10.94
N PRO A 240 -21.36 -35.13 11.24
CA PRO A 240 -22.27 -34.12 10.70
C PRO A 240 -21.90 -33.72 9.26
N SER A 241 -22.93 -33.51 8.46
CA SER A 241 -22.92 -33.06 7.06
C SER A 241 -22.48 -31.60 6.93
N LEU A 242 -21.46 -31.35 6.12
CA LEU A 242 -21.07 -30.06 5.58
C LEU A 242 -21.55 -30.01 4.12
N ASN A 243 -22.66 -29.31 3.91
CA ASN A 243 -23.11 -28.80 2.62
C ASN A 243 -23.73 -27.42 2.93
N ASP A 244 -23.43 -26.34 2.25
CA ASP A 244 -22.24 -26.00 1.48
C ASP A 244 -22.36 -24.48 1.29
N LEU A 245 -21.32 -23.76 1.70
CA LEU A 245 -21.23 -22.31 1.60
C LEU A 245 -21.15 -21.92 0.12
N ARG A 246 -22.06 -21.04 -0.32
CA ARG A 246 -21.91 -20.35 -1.61
C ARG A 246 -20.75 -19.36 -1.52
N ILE A 247 -19.58 -19.77 -1.99
CA ILE A 247 -18.51 -18.84 -2.35
C ILE A 247 -18.69 -18.46 -3.82
N VAL A 248 -18.91 -17.17 -4.04
CA VAL A 248 -18.99 -16.55 -5.37
C VAL A 248 -17.57 -16.42 -5.91
N SER A 249 -17.20 -17.28 -6.85
CA SER A 249 -15.97 -17.12 -7.63
C SER A 249 -16.12 -15.89 -8.54
N LYS A 250 -15.42 -14.79 -8.22
CA LYS A 250 -15.25 -13.66 -9.13
C LYS A 250 -14.13 -13.97 -10.11
N LYS A 251 -14.52 -14.20 -11.36
CA LYS A 251 -13.66 -14.40 -12.51
C LYS A 251 -12.87 -13.10 -12.80
N TRP A 252 -11.55 -13.15 -12.70
CA TRP A 252 -10.68 -12.06 -13.17
C TRP A 252 -10.72 -12.02 -14.71
N GLN A 253 -11.11 -10.88 -15.27
CA GLN A 253 -10.82 -10.58 -16.67
C GLN A 253 -9.45 -9.90 -16.73
N VAL A 254 -8.57 -10.48 -17.55
CA VAL A 254 -7.32 -9.86 -17.99
C VAL A 254 -7.71 -8.61 -18.76
N ILE A 255 -7.36 -7.44 -18.23
CA ILE A 255 -7.51 -6.17 -18.95
C ILE A 255 -6.19 -5.92 -19.67
N ASP A 256 -6.25 -5.93 -21.00
CA ASP A 256 -5.12 -5.55 -21.86
C ASP A 256 -4.63 -4.14 -21.51
N ASN A 257 -3.32 -4.02 -21.36
CA ASN A 257 -2.60 -2.79 -21.06
C ASN A 257 -2.73 -1.78 -22.23
N PRO A 258 -3.36 -0.60 -22.05
CA PRO A 258 -3.53 0.36 -23.14
C PRO A 258 -2.26 1.18 -23.47
N LEU A 259 -1.13 0.98 -22.79
CA LEU A 259 0.11 1.73 -23.06
C LEU A 259 0.96 1.18 -24.22
N ALA A 260 0.57 0.06 -24.85
CA ALA A 260 1.31 -0.52 -25.98
C ALA A 260 0.93 0.02 -27.38
N LYS A 261 0.03 1.02 -27.48
CA LYS A 261 -0.48 1.52 -28.79
C LYS A 261 -0.04 2.92 -29.21
N LEU A 262 0.89 3.58 -28.51
CA LEU A 262 1.40 4.91 -28.92
C LEU A 262 2.79 4.93 -29.57
N ALA A 263 3.41 3.77 -29.83
CA ALA A 263 4.74 3.68 -30.44
C ALA A 263 4.72 3.39 -31.96
N SER A 264 3.67 3.79 -32.69
CA SER A 264 3.66 3.73 -34.16
C SER A 264 2.98 4.95 -34.79
N SER A 265 3.56 6.13 -34.62
CA SER A 265 3.33 7.26 -35.54
C SER A 265 4.43 8.30 -35.38
N VAL A 266 5.65 7.95 -35.79
CA VAL A 266 6.66 8.95 -36.17
C VAL A 266 6.57 9.11 -37.69
N GLY A 267 6.34 10.33 -38.16
CA GLY A 267 6.22 10.62 -39.59
C GLY A 267 6.16 12.12 -39.91
N THR A 268 7.32 12.78 -39.78
CA THR A 268 7.86 13.81 -40.68
C THR A 268 6.96 14.99 -41.13
N LYS A 269 7.39 16.22 -40.78
CA LYS A 269 8.09 17.11 -41.72
C LYS A 269 8.69 18.34 -41.04
N ALA A 270 9.95 18.55 -41.36
CA ALA A 270 10.74 19.75 -41.10
C ALA A 270 10.64 20.74 -42.28
N ALA A 271 11.17 21.94 -42.02
CA ALA A 271 11.61 23.00 -42.95
C ALA A 271 10.53 23.97 -43.48
N TRP A 272 10.75 25.27 -43.64
CA TRP A 272 11.88 26.20 -43.37
C TRP A 272 11.32 27.64 -43.52
N ALA A 273 12.09 28.60 -42.99
CA ALA A 273 12.06 30.06 -43.22
C ALA A 273 10.99 30.88 -42.46
#